data_AF-A0A924W371-F1
#
_entry.id   AF-A0A924W371-F1
#
_cell.length_a   1.000
_cell.length_b   1.000
_cell.length_c   1.000
_cell.angle_alpha   90.00
_cell.angle_beta   90.00
_cell.angle_gamma   90.00
#
_symmetry.space_group_name_H-M   'P 1'
#
loop_
_entity.id
_entity.type
_entity.pdbx_description
1 polymer ?
#
loop_
_entity_poly.entity_id
_entity_poly.type
_entity_poly.pdbx_seq_one_letter_code
_entity_poly.pdbx_strand_id
1 'polypeptide(L)'
;MEEAQLFELVFIAGATAMTAFTFVVTFTFAYLTVAYFLGSKLSRLETGVVTGGYLIASFLSFSVVMANVSAMRALQEELADSRVYQKVAFWMDAKIYEAGMPVIYVLSVATCLFFMWNIRRHPRTE
;
A
#
# COMPACT_ATOMS: atom_id res chain seq x y z
N MET A 1 -6.80 7.38 -28.94
CA MET A 1 -6.64 5.99 -28.49
C MET A 1 -8.00 5.31 -28.63
N GLU A 2 -8.07 4.05 -29.03
CA GLU A 2 -9.38 3.38 -29.09
C GLU A 2 -9.91 3.11 -27.67
N GLU A 3 -11.24 3.10 -27.50
CA GLU A 3 -11.88 2.88 -26.20
C GLU A 3 -11.41 1.58 -25.53
N ALA A 4 -11.26 0.50 -26.32
CA ALA A 4 -10.76 -0.79 -25.84
C ALA A 4 -9.34 -0.70 -25.27
N GLN A 5 -8.46 0.09 -25.90
CA GLN A 5 -7.07 0.29 -25.45
C GLN A 5 -7.03 1.08 -24.14
N LEU A 6 -7.89 2.10 -24.00
CA LEU A 6 -8.00 2.86 -22.75
C LEU A 6 -8.46 1.96 -21.59
N PHE A 7 -9.44 1.09 -21.82
CA PHE A 7 -9.86 0.11 -20.82
C PHE A 7 -8.74 -0.84 -20.40
N GLU A 8 -7.97 -1.34 -21.37
CA GLU A 8 -6.83 -2.20 -21.11
C GLU A 8 -5.77 -1.49 -20.24
N LEU A 9 -5.45 -0.24 -20.57
CA LEU A 9 -4.52 0.58 -19.79
C LEU A 9 -5.00 0.85 -18.36
N VAL A 10 -6.29 1.15 -18.17
CA VAL A 10 -6.90 1.30 -16.83
C VAL A 10 -6.76 0.01 -16.03
N PHE A 11 -7.01 -1.15 -16.66
CA PHE A 11 -6.87 -2.45 -16.00
C PHE A 11 -5.41 -2.75 -15.63
N ILE A 12 -4.46 -2.46 -16.53
CA ILE A 12 -3.02 -2.63 -16.27
C ILE A 12 -2.57 -1.74 -15.11
N ALA A 13 -3.00 -0.46 -15.08
CA ALA A 13 -2.69 0.46 -13.99
C ALA A 13 -3.26 -0.06 -12.65
N GLY A 14 -4.52 -0.49 -12.64
CA GLY A 14 -5.17 -1.07 -11.45
C GLY A 14 -4.47 -2.34 -10.97
N ALA A 15 -4.14 -3.26 -11.88
CA ALA A 15 -3.43 -4.49 -11.56
C ALA A 15 -2.04 -4.20 -10.97
N THR A 16 -1.30 -3.26 -11.56
CA THR A 16 0.02 -2.85 -11.07
C THR A 16 -0.07 -2.23 -9.68
N ALA A 17 -1.10 -1.40 -9.42
CA ALA A 17 -1.35 -0.85 -8.09
C ALA A 17 -1.64 -1.96 -7.07
N MET A 18 -2.46 -2.96 -7.39
CA MET A 18 -2.74 -4.09 -6.49
C MET A 18 -1.49 -4.95 -6.23
N THR A 19 -0.67 -5.19 -7.25
CA THR A 19 0.60 -5.91 -7.09
C THR A 19 1.55 -5.13 -6.19
N ALA A 20 1.68 -3.82 -6.39
CA ALA A 20 2.47 -2.95 -5.53
C ALA A 20 1.97 -2.99 -4.07
N PHE A 21 0.65 -2.95 -3.86
CA PHE A 21 0.04 -3.05 -2.53
C PHE A 21 0.36 -4.38 -1.83
N THR A 22 0.36 -5.49 -2.57
CA THR A 22 0.73 -6.82 -2.03
C THR A 22 2.15 -6.84 -1.46
N PHE A 23 3.09 -6.11 -2.05
CA PHE A 23 4.44 -5.99 -1.47
C PHE A 23 4.39 -5.37 -0.08
N VAL A 24 3.61 -4.31 0.13
CA VAL A 24 3.47 -3.67 1.46
C VAL A 24 2.86 -4.59 2.49
N VAL A 25 1.85 -5.38 2.10
CA VAL A 25 1.27 -6.38 2.99
C VAL A 25 2.34 -7.39 3.40
N THR A 26 3.15 -7.87 2.44
CA THR A 26 4.22 -8.83 2.68
C THR A 26 5.30 -8.27 3.63
N PHE A 27 5.78 -7.06 3.38
CA PHE A 27 6.76 -6.41 4.27
C PHE A 27 6.18 -6.09 5.64
N THR A 28 4.89 -5.75 5.72
CA THR A 28 4.19 -5.55 7.00
C THR A 28 4.15 -6.84 7.81
N PHE A 29 3.79 -7.97 7.19
CA PHE A 29 3.82 -9.27 7.85
C PHE A 29 5.23 -9.64 8.32
N ALA A 30 6.25 -9.43 7.48
CA ALA A 30 7.64 -9.68 7.85
C ALA A 30 8.05 -8.81 9.05
N TYR A 31 7.72 -7.51 9.03
CA TYR A 31 8.01 -6.59 10.12
C TYR A 31 7.33 -6.98 11.43
N LEU A 32 6.03 -7.31 11.39
CA LEU A 32 5.27 -7.76 12.55
C LEU A 32 5.80 -9.09 13.10
N THR A 33 6.23 -10.00 12.22
CA THR A 33 6.86 -11.27 12.62
C THR A 33 8.16 -11.02 13.37
N VAL A 34 9.03 -10.15 12.86
CA VAL A 34 10.27 -9.76 13.53
C VAL A 34 9.98 -9.06 14.86
N ALA A 35 9.01 -8.13 14.87
CA ALA A 35 8.59 -7.45 16.09
C ALA A 35 8.09 -8.45 17.14
N TYR A 36 7.30 -9.44 16.74
CA TYR A 36 6.71 -10.43 17.63
C TYR A 36 7.74 -11.40 18.22
N PHE A 37 8.62 -11.98 17.40
CA PHE A 37 9.55 -13.01 17.85
C PHE A 37 10.87 -12.46 18.39
N LEU A 38 11.34 -11.35 17.85
CA LEU A 38 12.68 -10.81 18.13
C LEU A 38 12.65 -9.42 18.76
N GLY A 39 11.50 -8.74 18.79
CA GLY A 39 11.40 -7.33 19.20
C GLY A 39 12.13 -6.98 20.50
N SER A 40 11.95 -7.78 21.55
CA SER A 40 12.59 -7.55 22.86
C SER A 40 14.08 -7.87 22.90
N LYS A 41 14.58 -8.70 21.97
CA LYS A 41 15.97 -9.14 21.88
C LYS A 41 16.81 -8.27 20.94
N LEU A 42 16.17 -7.45 20.10
CA LEU A 42 16.86 -6.57 19.15
C LEU A 42 17.52 -5.38 19.85
N SER A 43 18.79 -5.16 19.51
CA SER A 43 19.50 -3.93 19.84
C SER A 43 18.84 -2.71 19.18
N ARG A 44 19.23 -1.51 19.64
CA ARG A 44 18.71 -0.25 19.06
C ARG A 44 19.08 -0.11 17.58
N LEU A 45 20.28 -0.55 17.19
CA LEU A 45 20.74 -0.48 15.79
C LEU A 45 19.96 -1.45 14.90
N GLU A 46 19.81 -2.71 15.32
CA GLU A 46 19.06 -3.70 14.54
C GLU A 46 17.59 -3.30 14.39
N THR A 47 16.99 -2.74 15.45
CA THR A 47 15.62 -2.21 15.36
C THR A 47 15.54 -1.05 14.37
N GLY A 48 16.54 -0.18 14.36
CA GLY A 48 16.64 0.92 13.42
C GLY A 48 16.73 0.43 11.96
N VAL A 49 17.54 -0.59 11.71
CA VAL A 49 17.68 -1.19 10.37
C VAL A 49 16.38 -1.85 9.93
N VAL A 50 15.75 -2.67 10.77
CA VAL A 50 14.48 -3.35 10.46
C VAL A 50 13.36 -2.34 10.21
N THR A 51 13.27 -1.30 11.04
CA THR A 51 12.27 -0.24 10.90
C THR A 51 12.54 0.63 9.68
N GLY A 52 13.79 1.01 9.44
CA GLY A 52 14.18 1.77 8.25
C GLY A 52 13.88 1.01 6.97
N GLY A 53 14.23 -0.28 6.90
CA GLY A 53 13.92 -1.13 5.76
C GLY A 53 12.41 -1.24 5.51
N TYR A 54 11.62 -1.44 6.57
CA TYR A 54 10.15 -1.45 6.47
C TYR A 54 9.59 -0.12 5.96
N LEU A 55 10.06 1.01 6.48
CA LEU A 55 9.61 2.34 6.05
C LEU A 55 9.96 2.64 4.60
N ILE A 56 11.18 2.29 4.15
CA ILE A 56 11.60 2.46 2.77
C ILE A 56 10.75 1.58 1.84
N ALA A 57 10.56 0.30 2.18
CA ALA A 57 9.73 -0.60 1.39
C ALA A 57 8.28 -0.11 1.32
N SER A 58 7.73 0.35 2.44
CA SER A 58 6.39 0.92 2.51
C SER A 58 6.23 2.18 1.66
N PHE A 59 7.23 3.07 1.70
CA PHE A 59 7.23 4.30 0.92
C PHE A 59 7.34 4.05 -0.59
N LEU A 60 8.21 3.11 -1.00
CA LEU A 60 8.36 2.75 -2.42
C LEU A 60 7.07 2.14 -2.98
N SER A 61 6.49 1.18 -2.25
CA SER A 61 5.21 0.57 -2.64
C SER A 61 4.08 1.61 -2.67
N PHE A 62 3.99 2.49 -1.67
CA PHE A 62 3.02 3.58 -1.65
C PHE A 62 3.16 4.49 -2.89
N SER A 63 4.38 4.87 -3.24
CA SER A 63 4.66 5.73 -4.40
C SER A 63 4.19 5.08 -5.70
N VAL A 64 4.44 3.77 -5.88
CA VAL A 64 3.99 3.02 -7.07
C VAL A 64 2.46 2.90 -7.10
N VAL A 65 1.81 2.64 -5.95
CA VAL A 65 0.34 2.61 -5.86
C VAL A 65 -0.25 3.95 -6.26
N MET A 66 0.23 5.06 -5.67
CA MET A 66 -0.31 6.38 -5.95
C MET A 66 -0.06 6.83 -7.38
N ALA A 67 1.11 6.51 -7.96
CA ALA A 67 1.39 6.79 -9.37
C ALA A 67 0.41 6.07 -10.30
N ASN A 68 0.12 4.79 -10.04
CA ASN A 68 -0.81 4.02 -10.86
C ASN A 68 -2.27 4.42 -10.63
N VAL A 69 -2.68 4.76 -9.41
CA VAL A 69 -4.03 5.28 -9.12
C VAL A 69 -4.24 6.64 -9.78
N SER A 70 -3.22 7.51 -9.78
CA SER A 70 -3.27 8.80 -10.49
C SER A 70 -3.35 8.62 -12.01
N ALA A 71 -2.56 7.70 -12.57
CA ALA A 71 -2.65 7.35 -14.00
C ALA A 71 -4.03 6.78 -14.35
N MET A 72 -4.57 5.92 -13.49
CA MET A 72 -5.93 5.37 -13.63
C MET A 72 -6.97 6.48 -13.68
N ARG A 73 -6.88 7.48 -12.79
CA ARG A 73 -7.78 8.64 -12.78
C ARG A 73 -7.71 9.43 -14.08
N ALA A 74 -6.51 9.73 -14.59
CA ALA A 74 -6.35 10.46 -15.84
C ALA A 74 -7.00 9.71 -17.02
N LEU A 75 -6.81 8.39 -17.08
CA LEU A 75 -7.43 7.55 -18.12
C LEU A 75 -8.95 7.44 -17.97
N GLN A 76 -9.47 7.47 -16.74
CA GLN A 76 -10.92 7.46 -16.48
C GLN A 76 -11.62 8.74 -16.89
N GLU A 77 -10.94 9.89 -16.80
CA GLU A 77 -11.46 11.17 -17.28
C GLU A 77 -11.66 11.13 -18.80
N GLU A 78 -10.81 10.43 -19.55
CA GLU A 78 -10.99 10.21 -21.00
C GLU A 78 -12.14 9.23 -21.33
N LEU A 79 -12.51 8.35 -20.40
CA LEU A 79 -13.57 7.35 -20.55
C LEU A 79 -14.93 7.81 -19.99
N ALA A 80 -15.06 9.06 -19.52
CA ALA A 80 -16.25 9.56 -18.84
C ALA A 80 -17.55 9.41 -19.67
N ASP A 81 -17.45 9.53 -20.99
CA ASP A 81 -18.57 9.43 -21.93
C ASP A 81 -18.90 7.98 -22.36
N SER A 82 -18.09 6.99 -21.96
CA SER A 82 -18.33 5.58 -22.30
C SER A 82 -19.49 5.00 -21.49
N ARG A 83 -20.51 4.50 -22.20
CA ARG A 83 -21.63 3.74 -21.60
C ARG A 83 -21.19 2.44 -20.93
N VAL A 84 -20.11 1.83 -21.40
CA VAL A 84 -19.55 0.61 -20.81
C VAL A 84 -18.87 0.95 -19.49
N TYR A 85 -18.12 2.05 -19.46
CA TYR A 85 -17.41 2.51 -18.27
C TYR A 85 -18.39 2.86 -17.15
N GLN A 86 -19.47 3.56 -17.47
CA GLN A 86 -20.50 3.94 -16.47
C GLN A 86 -21.13 2.75 -15.73
N LYS A 87 -21.15 1.55 -16.32
CA LYS A 87 -21.66 0.34 -15.64
C LYS A 87 -20.70 -0.23 -14.59
N VAL A 88 -19.40 0.00 -14.77
CA VAL A 88 -18.33 -0.51 -13.88
C VAL A 88 -17.67 0.59 -13.05
N ALA A 89 -18.00 1.85 -13.33
CA ALA A 89 -17.39 3.04 -12.74
C ALA A 89 -17.42 3.04 -11.21
N PHE A 90 -18.46 2.49 -10.58
CA PHE A 90 -18.52 2.41 -9.12
C PHE A 90 -17.37 1.59 -8.51
N TRP A 91 -17.05 0.44 -9.11
CA TRP A 91 -15.98 -0.45 -8.63
C TRP A 91 -14.59 0.04 -9.04
N MET A 92 -14.52 0.95 -10.00
CA MET A 92 -13.28 1.46 -10.56
C MET A 92 -12.97 2.89 -10.12
N ASP A 93 -13.83 3.55 -9.33
CA ASP A 93 -13.68 4.98 -9.02
C ASP A 93 -12.33 5.30 -8.36
N ALA A 94 -11.43 5.91 -9.14
CA ALA A 94 -10.09 6.26 -8.70
C ALA A 94 -10.11 7.20 -7.49
N LYS A 95 -11.16 8.00 -7.29
CA LYS A 95 -11.24 8.94 -6.15
C LYS A 95 -11.30 8.23 -4.80
N ILE A 96 -11.99 7.09 -4.75
CA ILE A 96 -12.07 6.27 -3.53
C ILE A 96 -10.68 5.73 -3.19
N TYR A 97 -9.96 5.23 -4.20
CA TYR A 97 -8.62 4.68 -4.03
C TYR A 97 -7.59 5.78 -3.70
N GLU A 98 -7.67 6.94 -4.35
CA GLU A 98 -6.77 8.07 -4.15
C GLU A 98 -6.85 8.64 -2.73
N ALA A 99 -8.07 8.73 -2.17
CA ALA A 99 -8.27 9.18 -0.79
C ALA A 99 -8.06 8.07 0.24
N GLY A 100 -8.49 6.84 -0.05
CA GLY A 100 -8.48 5.72 0.88
C GLY A 100 -7.10 5.10 1.09
N MET A 101 -6.29 4.96 0.02
CA MET A 101 -4.99 4.31 0.09
C MET A 101 -4.01 5.03 1.03
N PRO A 102 -3.84 6.37 0.98
CA PRO A 102 -2.96 7.08 1.92
C PRO A 102 -3.36 6.85 3.38
N VAL A 103 -4.65 6.86 3.69
CA VAL A 103 -5.15 6.65 5.05
C VAL A 103 -4.81 5.24 5.53
N ILE A 104 -5.08 4.23 4.72
CA ILE A 104 -4.77 2.83 5.05
C ILE A 104 -3.27 2.64 5.26
N TYR A 105 -2.43 3.25 4.41
CA TYR A 105 -0.97 3.18 4.53
C TYR A 105 -0.46 3.80 5.83
N VAL A 106 -0.89 5.03 6.13
CA VAL A 106 -0.47 5.75 7.33
C VAL A 106 -0.91 5.00 8.58
N LEU A 107 -2.15 4.51 8.62
CA LEU A 107 -2.66 3.71 9.75
C LEU A 107 -1.90 2.39 9.89
N SER A 108 -1.60 1.71 8.78
CA SER A 108 -0.87 0.44 8.80
C SER A 108 0.55 0.62 9.34
N VAL A 109 1.28 1.61 8.81
CA VAL A 109 2.64 1.93 9.27
C VAL A 109 2.62 2.34 10.74
N ALA A 110 1.73 3.26 11.14
CA ALA A 110 1.63 3.70 12.52
C ALA A 110 1.34 2.55 13.48
N THR A 111 0.41 1.65 13.12
CA THR A 111 0.06 0.48 13.92
C THR A 111 1.25 -0.47 14.06
N CYS A 112 2.00 -0.71 12.99
CA CYS A 112 3.18 -1.57 13.01
C CYS A 112 4.29 -0.99 13.89
N LEU A 113 4.60 0.30 13.73
CA LEU A 113 5.60 0.98 14.56
C LEU A 113 5.20 0.97 16.04
N PHE A 114 3.93 1.23 16.34
CA PHE A 114 3.40 1.15 17.69
C PHE A 114 3.53 -0.27 18.27
N PHE A 115 3.25 -1.30 17.47
CA PHE A 115 3.38 -2.69 17.90
C PHE A 115 4.83 -3.05 18.27
N MET A 116 5.80 -2.72 17.41
CA MET A 116 7.23 -2.92 17.71
C MET A 116 7.64 -2.17 18.98
N TRP A 117 7.21 -0.92 19.14
CA TRP A 117 7.49 -0.14 20.33
C TRP A 117 6.90 -0.76 21.60
N ASN A 118 5.66 -1.25 21.53
CA ASN A 118 4.97 -1.86 22.66
C ASN A 118 5.67 -3.14 23.12
N ILE A 119 6.05 -4.03 22.19
CA ILE A 119 6.77 -5.27 22.52
C ILE A 119 8.12 -5.00 23.17
N ARG A 120 8.79 -3.93 22.77
CA ARG A 120 10.09 -3.56 23.35
C ARG A 120 9.96 -3.00 24.77
N ARG A 121 8.89 -2.26 25.07
CA ARG A 121 8.66 -1.69 26.41
C ARG A 121 8.06 -2.67 27.39
N HIS A 122 7.21 -3.56 26.90
CA HIS A 122 6.60 -4.62 27.67
C HIS A 122 6.99 -5.97 27.05
N PRO A 123 8.27 -6.40 27.24
CA PRO A 123 8.69 -7.72 26.82
C PRO A 123 7.76 -8.74 27.46
N ARG A 124 7.38 -9.75 26.69
CA ARG A 124 6.72 -10.92 27.28
C ARG A 124 7.67 -11.52 28.31
N THR A 125 7.23 -11.54 29.57
CA THR A 125 7.78 -12.45 30.57
C THR A 125 7.40 -13.85 30.11
N GLU A 126 8.39 -14.60 29.62
CA GLU A 126 8.26 -16.06 29.47
C GLU A 126 7.93 -16.70 30.82
#